data_AF-A0A671X0X4-F1
#
_entry.id   AF-A0A671X0X4-F1
#
_cell.length_a   1.000
_cell.length_b   1.000
_cell.length_c   1.000
_cell.angle_alpha   90.00
_cell.angle_beta   90.00
_cell.angle_gamma   90.00
#
_symmetry.space_group_name_H-M   'P 1'
#
loop_
_entity.id
_entity.type
_entity.pdbx_description
1 polymer ?
#
loop_
_entity_poly.entity_id
_entity_poly.type
_entity_poly.pdbx_seq_one_letter_code
_entity_poly.pdbx_strand_id
1 'polypeptide(L)'
;MTVERIFDELGHFKRFQACLYFAAVLQAVACGIQYLASVFLVETPNFVCGVPGNITDVLYGNLTGSSLEDFLPDFKSKSRPLVVRTAEGDQWELGRCHSALRLDPKGFTYDFDGNKTAKACDKNFVYDHSEVYQSIVTDWDLVCEREWLAKLCQPTFMLGVLIGALVFGDIADRVGRVRIMMFTSLCQFVLGVSVAFSGNYYMFIVLRFLLAMVSSGYLVVVFVYVTEFTGIKVRTWTSMHVHAAFAVGIMVVALTGYLVRVWWIYQIILSTCTSPFLLFCWKFPETPFYLIAKGRYKEAETLLETIARFNGLDYRLKVEDLLEPENGKALLDGGEERPPQPEKKLSILDLFGSWRMAGRTCTVWAIWFIGSLGYYVFSLGSVNLGGNQYINLFLAGAVEIPSYLVGCFAMDRIGRKRTCAPALLLAGVACMLIIAVPADIEILAITLCMVGKFAIAIAFGLIYLYSCELYPTIVRKNKPRTRKAILKIKLSKQRKHRSLCKTGRALHFGNQTKDSKVSGRG
;
A
#
# COMPACT_ATOMS: atom_id res chain seq x y z
N MET A 1 -28.21 -10.01 -8.14
CA MET A 1 -27.84 -9.54 -6.78
C MET A 1 -27.21 -8.17 -6.93
N THR A 2 -28.01 -7.14 -7.16
CA THR A 2 -27.53 -5.77 -7.36
C THR A 2 -27.32 -5.13 -6.00
N VAL A 3 -26.17 -5.47 -5.43
CA VAL A 3 -25.51 -4.83 -4.28
C VAL A 3 -25.62 -3.29 -4.32
N GLU A 4 -25.74 -2.71 -5.52
CA GLU A 4 -25.91 -1.28 -5.77
C GLU A 4 -27.25 -0.71 -5.29
N ARG A 5 -28.33 -1.51 -5.24
CA ARG A 5 -29.64 -1.06 -4.72
C ARG A 5 -29.56 -0.53 -3.29
N ILE A 6 -28.61 -1.05 -2.49
CA ILE A 6 -28.37 -0.54 -1.13
C ILE A 6 -27.96 0.94 -1.17
N PHE A 7 -27.09 1.32 -2.12
CA PHE A 7 -26.58 2.68 -2.23
C PHE A 7 -27.52 3.63 -2.97
N ASP A 8 -28.42 3.11 -3.80
CA ASP A 8 -29.49 3.91 -4.41
C ASP A 8 -30.46 4.41 -3.33
N GLU A 9 -30.77 3.59 -2.32
CA GLU A 9 -31.64 3.95 -1.19
C GLU A 9 -30.91 4.74 -0.08
N LEU A 10 -29.68 4.33 0.30
CA LEU A 10 -28.92 4.97 1.38
C LEU A 10 -28.11 6.20 0.96
N GLY A 11 -28.05 6.46 -0.34
CA GLY A 11 -27.16 7.44 -0.96
C GLY A 11 -25.74 6.89 -1.16
N HIS A 12 -25.11 7.29 -2.27
CA HIS A 12 -23.79 6.78 -2.64
C HIS A 12 -22.64 7.32 -1.79
N PHE A 13 -22.78 8.52 -1.20
CA PHE A 13 -21.80 9.13 -0.29
C PHE A 13 -22.47 10.24 0.56
N LYS A 14 -22.95 9.87 1.75
CA LYS A 14 -23.60 10.78 2.71
C LYS A 14 -22.78 10.87 4.00
N ARG A 15 -23.31 11.55 5.03
CA ARG A 15 -22.59 11.92 6.26
C ARG A 15 -21.92 10.73 6.96
N PHE A 16 -22.63 9.61 7.09
CA PHE A 16 -22.08 8.41 7.75
C PHE A 16 -20.87 7.85 7.01
N GLN A 17 -21.01 7.68 5.69
CA GLN A 17 -19.96 7.14 4.82
C GLN A 17 -18.76 8.10 4.77
N ALA A 18 -19.00 9.41 4.71
CA ALA A 18 -17.94 10.42 4.73
C ALA A 18 -17.13 10.38 6.05
N CYS A 19 -17.81 10.29 7.20
CA CYS A 19 -17.13 10.21 8.49
C CYS A 19 -16.24 8.95 8.60
N LEU A 20 -16.77 7.78 8.26
CA LEU A 20 -15.99 6.54 8.24
C LEU A 20 -14.85 6.58 7.22
N TYR A 21 -15.11 7.17 6.06
CA TYR A 21 -14.14 7.31 4.99
C TYR A 21 -12.94 8.14 5.42
N PHE A 22 -13.14 9.37 5.89
CA PHE A 22 -12.03 10.24 6.29
C PHE A 22 -11.25 9.66 7.48
N ALA A 23 -11.92 8.99 8.41
CA ALA A 23 -11.26 8.29 9.51
C ALA A 23 -10.43 7.10 9.03
N ALA A 24 -10.92 6.29 8.07
CA ALA A 24 -10.17 5.17 7.47
C ALA A 24 -8.94 5.63 6.68
N VAL A 25 -9.11 6.73 5.93
CA VAL A 25 -8.09 7.29 5.03
C VAL A 25 -6.94 7.93 5.79
N LEU A 26 -7.16 8.42 7.01
CA LEU A 26 -6.09 8.98 7.85
C LEU A 26 -4.92 7.99 8.01
N GLN A 27 -5.22 6.70 8.16
CA GLN A 27 -4.20 5.65 8.29
C GLN A 27 -3.57 5.24 6.95
N ALA A 28 -4.15 5.63 5.80
CA ALA A 28 -3.46 5.48 4.51
C ALA A 28 -2.23 6.40 4.42
N VAL A 29 -2.27 7.56 5.10
CA VAL A 29 -1.09 8.44 5.29
C VAL A 29 0.04 7.67 5.98
N ALA A 30 -0.30 6.94 7.05
CA ALA A 30 0.67 6.11 7.77
C ALA A 30 1.30 5.02 6.89
N CYS A 31 0.56 4.44 5.95
CA CYS A 31 1.12 3.50 4.99
C CYS A 31 2.12 4.19 4.05
N GLY A 32 1.76 5.37 3.52
CA GLY A 32 2.67 6.19 2.70
C GLY A 32 3.97 6.51 3.42
N ILE A 33 3.85 6.86 4.70
CA ILE A 33 5.00 7.11 5.57
C ILE A 33 5.92 5.88 5.62
N GLN A 34 5.41 4.71 6.01
CA GLN A 34 6.27 3.54 6.25
C GLN A 34 6.89 2.99 4.95
N TYR A 35 6.22 3.15 3.81
CA TYR A 35 6.74 2.69 2.51
C TYR A 35 7.94 3.49 2.02
N LEU A 36 7.95 4.79 2.29
CA LEU A 36 9.00 5.72 1.85
C LEU A 36 10.00 6.06 2.97
N ALA A 37 9.72 5.66 4.21
CA ALA A 37 10.59 5.89 5.35
C ALA A 37 12.04 5.45 5.07
N SER A 38 12.22 4.30 4.40
CA SER A 38 13.52 3.70 4.07
C SER A 38 14.49 4.63 3.31
N VAL A 39 13.96 5.64 2.61
CA VAL A 39 14.77 6.56 1.79
C VAL A 39 15.84 7.27 2.63
N PHE A 40 15.45 7.89 3.75
CA PHE A 40 16.39 8.60 4.63
C PHE A 40 17.02 7.70 5.70
N LEU A 41 16.44 6.51 5.92
CA LEU A 41 16.98 5.56 6.91
C LEU A 41 18.24 4.87 6.40
N VAL A 42 18.30 4.60 5.10
CA VAL A 42 19.41 3.89 4.43
C VAL A 42 20.30 4.88 3.66
N GLU A 43 20.23 6.16 4.00
CA GLU A 43 21.05 7.17 3.35
C GLU A 43 22.53 6.97 3.68
N THR A 44 23.35 6.98 2.62
CA THR A 44 24.81 6.85 2.71
C THR A 44 25.43 8.26 2.60
N PRO A 45 25.86 8.89 3.71
CA PRO A 45 26.58 10.15 3.64
C PRO A 45 27.94 9.97 2.95
N ASN A 46 28.62 11.07 2.61
CA ASN A 46 30.00 10.99 2.16
C ASN A 46 30.88 10.41 3.28
N PHE A 47 31.87 9.60 2.90
CA PHE A 47 32.73 8.95 3.87
C PHE A 47 34.10 8.65 3.28
N VAL A 48 35.07 8.50 4.16
CA VAL A 48 36.43 8.05 3.85
C VAL A 48 36.92 7.05 4.89
N CYS A 49 38.00 6.36 4.56
CA CYS A 49 38.67 5.50 5.51
C CYS A 49 39.32 6.29 6.65
N GLY A 50 39.18 5.81 7.87
CA GLY A 50 39.94 6.29 9.02
C GLY A 50 41.39 5.83 8.95
N VAL A 51 42.28 6.63 9.55
CA VAL A 51 43.72 6.33 9.66
C VAL A 51 44.09 5.95 11.09
N PRO A 52 45.14 5.13 11.28
CA PRO A 52 45.73 4.94 12.60
C PRO A 52 46.43 6.23 13.05
N GLY A 53 46.08 6.74 14.23
CA GLY A 53 46.70 7.93 14.83
C GLY A 53 45.93 9.24 14.60
N ASN A 54 46.34 10.29 15.33
CA ASN A 54 45.72 11.61 15.22
C ASN A 54 46.18 12.32 13.94
N ILE A 55 45.24 12.90 13.22
CA ILE A 55 45.51 13.69 12.01
C ILE A 55 45.96 15.09 12.43
N THR A 56 47.03 15.59 11.81
CA THR A 56 47.53 16.95 12.04
C THR A 56 47.19 17.87 10.87
N ASP A 57 47.33 17.37 9.65
CA ASP A 57 47.13 18.14 8.42
C ASP A 57 46.36 17.31 7.39
N VAL A 58 45.45 17.97 6.68
CA VAL A 58 44.63 17.44 5.58
C VAL A 58 44.83 18.31 4.35
N LEU A 59 45.00 17.66 3.20
CA LEU A 59 45.19 18.25 1.88
C LEU A 59 44.14 17.70 0.91
N TYR A 60 43.37 18.61 0.31
CA TYR A 60 42.43 18.29 -0.76
C TYR A 60 42.57 19.29 -1.90
N GLY A 61 43.31 18.90 -2.95
CA GLY A 61 43.72 19.80 -4.02
C GLY A 61 44.62 20.91 -3.47
N ASN A 62 44.15 22.17 -3.54
CA ASN A 62 44.87 23.34 -3.02
C ASN A 62 44.42 23.76 -1.62
N LEU A 63 43.44 23.07 -1.04
CA LEU A 63 42.92 23.39 0.28
C LEU A 63 43.71 22.62 1.35
N THR A 64 44.02 23.31 2.44
CA THR A 64 44.68 22.76 3.63
C THR A 64 43.80 22.97 4.85
N GLY A 65 43.77 22.00 5.75
CA GLY A 65 43.03 22.09 7.01
C GLY A 65 43.54 21.07 8.02
N SER A 66 42.94 21.05 9.21
CA SER A 66 43.38 20.19 10.33
C SER A 66 42.44 19.02 10.61
N SER A 67 41.17 19.09 10.16
CA SER A 67 40.17 18.03 10.33
C SER A 67 39.74 17.43 9.00
N LEU A 68 39.46 16.13 8.99
CA LEU A 68 38.84 15.46 7.83
C LEU A 68 37.41 15.93 7.59
N GLU A 69 36.68 16.23 8.67
CA GLU A 69 35.24 16.55 8.64
C GLU A 69 34.95 17.80 7.80
N ASP A 70 35.88 18.76 7.76
CA ASP A 70 35.74 20.00 7.00
C ASP A 70 35.75 19.77 5.48
N PHE A 71 36.36 18.68 5.01
CA PHE A 71 36.52 18.39 3.58
C PHE A 71 35.56 17.33 3.04
N LEU A 72 34.88 16.59 3.92
CA LEU A 72 33.96 15.52 3.53
C LEU A 72 32.73 15.99 2.74
N PRO A 73 32.13 17.17 3.00
CA PRO A 73 31.00 17.66 2.21
C PRO A 73 31.36 17.86 0.72
N ASP A 74 32.56 18.35 0.44
CA ASP A 74 33.06 18.65 -0.92
C ASP A 74 33.78 17.46 -1.58
N PHE A 75 33.87 16.33 -0.88
CA PHE A 75 34.59 15.16 -1.36
C PHE A 75 33.86 14.45 -2.51
N LYS A 76 34.39 14.61 -3.72
CA LYS A 76 33.88 13.92 -4.93
C LYS A 76 34.74 12.69 -5.22
N SER A 77 34.19 11.52 -4.92
CA SER A 77 34.86 10.21 -5.03
C SER A 77 35.53 9.89 -6.37
N LYS A 78 35.07 10.49 -7.48
CA LYS A 78 35.60 10.25 -8.84
C LYS A 78 36.74 11.19 -9.22
N SER A 79 36.98 12.23 -8.43
CA SER A 79 37.89 13.30 -8.82
C SER A 79 39.30 13.01 -8.32
N ARG A 80 39.53 12.91 -7.00
CA ARG A 80 40.88 12.77 -6.41
C ARG A 80 40.84 12.30 -4.93
N PRO A 81 41.90 11.67 -4.37
CA PRO A 81 41.93 11.21 -2.98
C PRO A 81 42.18 12.34 -1.96
N LEU A 82 41.77 12.15 -0.70
CA LEU A 82 42.11 13.03 0.42
C LEU A 82 43.47 12.66 0.97
N VAL A 83 44.41 13.60 1.05
CA VAL A 83 45.75 13.33 1.57
C VAL A 83 45.83 13.80 3.02
N VAL A 84 46.23 12.93 3.95
CA VAL A 84 46.33 13.27 5.37
C VAL A 84 47.70 12.96 5.93
N ARG A 85 48.16 13.77 6.88
CA ARG A 85 49.35 13.52 7.68
C ARG A 85 48.94 13.20 9.12
N THR A 86 49.52 12.15 9.67
CA THR A 86 49.36 11.77 11.08
C THR A 86 50.42 12.42 11.96
N ALA A 87 50.17 12.47 13.27
CA ALA A 87 51.13 12.98 14.26
C ALA A 87 52.45 12.19 14.29
N GLU A 88 52.46 10.95 13.82
CA GLU A 88 53.64 10.09 13.69
C GLU A 88 54.48 10.43 12.44
N GLY A 89 53.97 11.29 11.56
CA GLY A 89 54.63 11.72 10.32
C GLY A 89 54.19 10.96 9.07
N ASP A 90 53.41 9.89 9.22
CA ASP A 90 52.92 9.09 8.10
C ASP A 90 51.92 9.86 7.24
N GLN A 91 52.03 9.68 5.91
CA GLN A 91 51.15 10.31 4.94
C GLN A 91 50.27 9.28 4.23
N TRP A 92 48.95 9.48 4.31
CA TRP A 92 47.95 8.57 3.77
C TRP A 92 47.12 9.24 2.67
N GLU A 93 46.78 8.49 1.64
CA GLU A 93 45.79 8.86 0.63
C GLU A 93 44.50 8.08 0.89
N LEU A 94 43.43 8.79 1.18
CA LEU A 94 42.14 8.25 1.59
C LEU A 94 41.15 8.32 0.43
N GLY A 95 40.59 7.15 0.08
CA GLY A 95 39.39 7.01 -0.71
C GLY A 95 38.22 6.50 0.14
N ARG A 96 37.11 6.13 -0.51
CA ARG A 96 35.94 5.55 0.17
C ARG A 96 36.24 4.17 0.77
N CYS A 97 36.86 3.29 -0.02
CA CYS A 97 37.03 1.87 0.35
C CYS A 97 38.48 1.40 0.37
N HIS A 98 39.41 2.29 0.02
CA HIS A 98 40.84 2.02 0.02
C HIS A 98 41.56 3.19 0.65
N SER A 99 42.60 2.88 1.42
CA SER A 99 43.57 3.84 1.93
C SER A 99 44.95 3.41 1.43
N ALA A 100 45.80 4.37 1.08
CA ALA A 100 47.14 4.07 0.61
C ALA A 100 48.17 4.85 1.42
N LEU A 101 49.12 4.14 2.04
CA LEU A 101 50.24 4.74 2.74
C LEU A 101 51.35 5.10 1.75
N ARG A 102 51.85 6.33 1.81
CA ARG A 102 53.00 6.79 1.01
C ARG A 102 54.30 6.33 1.68
N LEU A 103 55.18 5.68 0.91
CA LEU A 103 56.48 5.24 1.40
C LEU A 103 57.53 6.34 1.14
N ASP A 104 58.32 6.68 2.16
CA ASP A 104 59.39 7.69 2.12
C ASP A 104 59.00 9.06 1.49
N PRO A 105 57.96 9.74 2.02
CA PRO A 105 57.54 11.01 1.45
C PRO A 105 58.56 12.12 1.72
N LYS A 106 59.13 12.70 0.65
CA LYS A 106 60.08 13.83 0.73
C LYS A 106 59.46 15.15 1.19
N GLY A 107 58.14 15.26 1.13
CA GLY A 107 57.36 16.45 1.50
C GLY A 107 55.87 16.12 1.61
N PHE A 108 55.06 17.08 2.01
CA PHE A 108 53.61 16.95 2.07
C PHE A 108 52.98 17.78 0.96
N THR A 109 52.96 17.17 -0.22
CA THR A 109 52.37 17.71 -1.43
C THR A 109 51.20 16.85 -1.84
N TYR A 110 50.26 17.43 -2.58
CA TYR A 110 49.10 16.70 -3.06
C TYR A 110 49.50 15.62 -4.06
N ASP A 111 50.34 15.97 -5.03
CA ASP A 111 50.89 15.02 -6.00
C ASP A 111 52.10 14.28 -5.41
N PHE A 112 52.11 12.96 -5.59
CA PHE A 112 53.16 12.07 -5.10
C PHE A 112 53.48 10.97 -6.11
N ASP A 113 54.70 11.01 -6.64
CA ASP A 113 55.26 10.07 -7.63
C ASP A 113 56.14 8.98 -7.00
N GLY A 114 55.81 8.51 -5.80
CA GLY A 114 56.53 7.42 -5.12
C GLY A 114 55.71 6.13 -4.97
N ASN A 115 56.32 5.12 -4.35
CA ASN A 115 55.65 3.86 -4.06
C ASN A 115 54.59 4.04 -2.95
N LYS A 116 53.44 3.38 -3.14
CA LYS A 116 52.31 3.43 -2.21
C LYS A 116 51.91 2.01 -1.82
N THR A 117 51.50 1.81 -0.57
CA THR A 117 50.91 0.55 -0.11
C THR A 117 49.42 0.75 0.12
N ALA A 118 48.61 0.23 -0.80
CA ALA A 118 47.16 0.32 -0.72
C ALA A 118 46.57 -0.83 0.10
N LYS A 119 45.66 -0.53 1.02
CA LYS A 119 44.91 -1.49 1.82
C LYS A 119 43.42 -1.20 1.75
N ALA A 120 42.61 -2.26 1.74
CA ALA A 120 41.17 -2.14 1.98
C ALA A 120 40.91 -1.67 3.41
N CYS A 121 39.89 -0.84 3.58
CA CYS A 121 39.58 -0.24 4.87
C CYS A 121 38.76 -1.19 5.72
N ASP A 122 39.29 -1.53 6.90
CA ASP A 122 38.64 -2.41 7.86
C ASP A 122 38.08 -1.58 9.02
N LYS A 123 36.75 -1.38 9.01
CA LYS A 123 35.89 -0.93 10.14
C LYS A 123 36.12 0.48 10.71
N ASN A 124 37.19 1.18 10.38
CA ASN A 124 37.35 2.59 10.74
C ASN A 124 36.95 3.45 9.55
N PHE A 125 35.75 4.03 9.60
CA PHE A 125 35.26 4.99 8.61
C PHE A 125 34.97 6.33 9.29
N VAL A 126 35.25 7.42 8.58
CA VAL A 126 34.87 8.78 8.99
C VAL A 126 33.77 9.24 8.04
N TYR A 127 32.62 9.59 8.62
CA TYR A 127 31.41 9.98 7.91
C TYR A 127 31.19 11.49 7.96
N ASP A 128 30.57 12.02 6.91
CA ASP A 128 30.08 13.38 6.86
C ASP A 128 28.78 13.51 7.68
N HIS A 129 28.79 14.39 8.67
CA HIS A 129 27.65 14.66 9.56
C HIS A 129 26.90 15.95 9.24
N SER A 130 27.24 16.64 8.15
CA SER A 130 26.66 17.94 7.77
C SER A 130 25.16 17.87 7.42
N GLU A 131 24.77 16.89 6.59
CA GLU A 131 23.39 16.67 6.14
C GLU A 131 22.67 15.57 6.95
N VAL A 132 23.39 14.51 7.33
CA VAL A 132 22.86 13.37 8.08
C VAL A 132 23.72 13.11 9.30
N TYR A 133 23.16 13.27 10.50
CA TYR A 133 23.92 13.06 11.72
C TYR A 133 24.11 11.56 12.01
N GLN A 134 23.04 10.78 11.91
CA GLN A 134 23.08 9.35 12.20
C GLN A 134 22.11 8.60 11.28
N SER A 135 22.63 7.65 10.51
CA SER A 135 21.86 6.73 9.68
C SER A 135 22.15 5.28 10.02
N ILE A 136 21.36 4.38 9.45
CA ILE A 136 21.57 2.93 9.62
C ILE A 136 22.89 2.48 8.98
N VAL A 137 23.31 3.19 7.92
CA VAL A 137 24.56 2.93 7.24
C VAL A 137 25.74 3.31 8.14
N THR A 138 25.67 4.46 8.82
CA THR A 138 26.74 4.94 9.70
C THR A 138 26.83 4.13 11.00
N ASP A 139 25.70 3.66 11.54
CA ASP A 139 25.70 2.90 12.80
C ASP A 139 26.26 1.48 12.70
N TRP A 140 26.11 0.85 11.53
CA TRP A 140 26.51 -0.55 11.31
C TRP A 140 27.58 -0.70 10.22
N ASP A 141 28.21 0.40 9.81
CA ASP A 141 29.25 0.48 8.77
C ASP A 141 28.86 -0.31 7.50
N LEU A 142 27.67 -0.03 6.97
CA LEU A 142 27.12 -0.72 5.79
C LEU A 142 27.68 -0.16 4.48
N VAL A 143 28.99 0.02 4.41
CA VAL A 143 29.72 0.58 3.27
C VAL A 143 30.70 -0.44 2.69
N CYS A 144 31.22 -0.17 1.48
CA CYS A 144 32.22 -0.99 0.79
C CYS A 144 31.78 -2.46 0.66
N GLU A 145 32.48 -3.42 1.28
CA GLU A 145 32.13 -4.85 1.21
C GLU A 145 30.73 -5.16 1.79
N ARG A 146 30.19 -4.29 2.64
CA ARG A 146 28.88 -4.42 3.27
C ARG A 146 27.79 -3.56 2.64
N GLU A 147 28.09 -2.82 1.57
CA GLU A 147 27.12 -1.95 0.88
C GLU A 147 25.88 -2.71 0.37
N TRP A 148 26.05 -3.98 0.00
CA TRP A 148 24.95 -4.84 -0.44
C TRP A 148 23.88 -5.04 0.66
N LEU A 149 24.25 -4.97 1.94
CA LEU A 149 23.31 -5.05 3.06
C LEU A 149 22.40 -3.80 3.12
N ALA A 150 22.95 -2.61 2.87
CA ALA A 150 22.14 -1.40 2.75
C ALA A 150 21.18 -1.52 1.55
N LYS A 151 21.68 -1.96 0.39
CA LYS A 151 20.87 -2.17 -0.83
C LYS A 151 19.79 -3.25 -0.66
N LEU A 152 19.98 -4.22 0.23
CA LEU A 152 19.01 -5.29 0.51
C LEU A 152 17.77 -4.83 1.29
N CYS A 153 17.85 -3.71 2.02
CA CYS A 153 16.76 -3.22 2.85
C CYS A 153 15.45 -2.99 2.06
N GLN A 154 15.53 -2.32 0.90
CA GLN A 154 14.35 -1.97 0.11
C GLN A 154 13.71 -3.19 -0.59
N PRO A 155 14.45 -4.10 -1.25
CA PRO A 155 13.90 -5.34 -1.77
C PRO A 155 13.23 -6.21 -0.69
N THR A 156 13.84 -6.35 0.48
CA THR A 156 13.24 -7.12 1.58
C THR A 156 11.96 -6.47 2.08
N PHE A 157 11.91 -5.13 2.19
CA PHE A 157 10.67 -4.42 2.50
C PHE A 157 9.57 -4.71 1.46
N MET A 158 9.89 -4.66 0.16
CA MET A 158 8.94 -4.95 -0.92
C MET A 158 8.48 -6.41 -0.94
N LEU A 159 9.34 -7.36 -0.57
CA LEU A 159 8.93 -8.75 -0.38
C LEU A 159 7.92 -8.88 0.77
N GLY A 160 8.13 -8.14 1.86
CA GLY A 160 7.17 -8.04 2.96
C GLY A 160 5.83 -7.49 2.48
N VAL A 161 5.83 -6.42 1.69
CA VAL A 161 4.61 -5.86 1.06
C VAL A 161 3.86 -6.92 0.25
N LEU A 162 4.55 -7.68 -0.61
CA LEU A 162 3.95 -8.73 -1.43
C LEU A 162 3.26 -9.81 -0.57
N ILE A 163 3.97 -10.33 0.43
CA ILE A 163 3.43 -11.37 1.32
C ILE A 163 2.27 -10.82 2.14
N GLY A 164 2.39 -9.59 2.64
CA GLY A 164 1.35 -8.88 3.38
C GLY A 164 0.04 -8.76 2.61
N ALA A 165 0.11 -8.30 1.35
CA ALA A 165 -1.05 -8.16 0.48
C ALA A 165 -1.79 -9.50 0.26
N LEU A 166 -1.05 -10.60 0.08
CA LEU A 166 -1.62 -11.94 -0.13
C LEU A 166 -2.25 -12.50 1.14
N VAL A 167 -1.53 -12.43 2.26
CA VAL A 167 -1.95 -13.05 3.53
C VAL A 167 -3.11 -12.27 4.14
N PHE A 168 -2.97 -10.96 4.34
CA PHE A 168 -4.02 -10.18 5.00
C PHE A 168 -5.24 -9.95 4.11
N GLY A 169 -5.08 -9.98 2.78
CA GLY A 169 -6.20 -9.99 1.84
C GLY A 169 -7.12 -11.20 2.03
N ASP A 170 -6.56 -12.42 2.03
CA ASP A 170 -7.34 -13.66 2.25
C ASP A 170 -7.91 -13.73 3.67
N ILE A 171 -7.12 -13.35 4.69
CA ILE A 171 -7.60 -13.38 6.08
C ILE A 171 -8.75 -12.39 6.29
N ALA A 172 -8.70 -11.19 5.71
CA ALA A 172 -9.76 -10.19 5.85
C ALA A 172 -11.10 -10.65 5.25
N ASP A 173 -11.06 -11.42 4.16
CA ASP A 173 -12.25 -12.02 3.57
C ASP A 173 -12.85 -13.13 4.47
N ARG A 174 -12.03 -13.78 5.29
CA ARG A 174 -12.46 -14.86 6.21
C ARG A 174 -12.92 -14.34 7.57
N VAL A 175 -12.17 -13.42 8.17
CA VAL A 175 -12.32 -12.97 9.57
C VAL A 175 -13.19 -11.72 9.67
N GLY A 176 -13.19 -10.87 8.63
CA GLY A 176 -13.81 -9.55 8.61
C GLY A 176 -12.77 -8.47 8.37
N ARG A 177 -13.19 -7.36 7.75
CA ARG A 177 -12.31 -6.28 7.32
C ARG A 177 -11.87 -5.46 8.51
N VAL A 178 -12.80 -5.14 9.40
CA VAL A 178 -12.53 -4.24 10.53
C VAL A 178 -11.57 -4.86 11.54
N ARG A 179 -11.74 -6.16 11.86
CA ARG A 179 -10.84 -6.86 12.80
C ARG A 179 -9.40 -6.89 12.29
N ILE A 180 -9.22 -7.18 11.00
CA ILE A 180 -7.88 -7.20 10.40
C ILE A 180 -7.32 -5.80 10.29
N MET A 181 -8.12 -4.81 9.93
CA MET A 181 -7.72 -3.40 9.90
C MET A 181 -7.24 -2.90 11.27
N MET A 182 -7.91 -3.29 12.37
CA MET A 182 -7.45 -2.96 13.72
C MET A 182 -6.16 -3.70 14.09
N PHE A 183 -6.11 -5.00 13.84
CA PHE A 183 -4.93 -5.83 14.12
C PHE A 183 -3.69 -5.30 13.40
N THR A 184 -3.80 -5.04 12.09
CA THR A 184 -2.68 -4.53 11.30
C THR A 184 -2.30 -3.13 11.75
N SER A 185 -3.24 -2.25 12.09
CA SER A 185 -2.90 -0.91 12.60
C SER A 185 -2.11 -0.97 13.92
N LEU A 186 -2.54 -1.83 14.85
CA LEU A 186 -1.85 -2.02 16.13
C LEU A 186 -0.43 -2.58 15.92
N CYS A 187 -0.33 -3.64 15.11
CA CYS A 187 0.96 -4.23 14.78
C CYS A 187 1.89 -3.24 14.07
N GLN A 188 1.36 -2.39 13.18
CA GLN A 188 2.14 -1.37 12.49
C GLN A 188 2.75 -0.36 13.48
N PHE A 189 1.96 0.10 14.45
CA PHE A 189 2.47 1.02 15.47
C PHE A 189 3.54 0.36 16.35
N VAL A 190 3.26 -0.84 16.88
CA VAL A 190 4.19 -1.56 17.77
C VAL A 190 5.49 -1.92 17.04
N LEU A 191 5.40 -2.48 15.83
CA LEU A 191 6.58 -2.82 15.03
C LEU A 191 7.33 -1.56 14.60
N GLY A 192 6.62 -0.50 14.21
CA GLY A 192 7.22 0.78 13.81
C GLY A 192 8.08 1.40 14.92
N VAL A 193 7.56 1.41 16.15
CA VAL A 193 8.32 1.86 17.33
C VAL A 193 9.46 0.89 17.65
N SER A 194 9.23 -0.42 17.55
CA SER A 194 10.25 -1.44 17.81
C SER A 194 11.46 -1.34 16.87
N VAL A 195 11.25 -0.92 15.61
CA VAL A 195 12.33 -0.67 14.63
C VAL A 195 13.30 0.39 15.15
N ALA A 196 12.84 1.41 15.87
CA ALA A 196 13.73 2.44 16.41
C ALA A 196 14.68 1.91 17.50
N PHE A 197 14.31 0.81 18.16
CA PHE A 197 15.09 0.17 19.23
C PHE A 197 15.88 -1.05 18.74
N SER A 198 16.02 -1.25 17.42
CA SER A 198 16.81 -2.37 16.89
C SER A 198 18.29 -2.14 17.14
N GLY A 199 18.93 -2.98 17.95
CA GLY A 199 20.37 -2.90 18.24
C GLY A 199 21.28 -3.60 17.22
N ASN A 200 20.72 -4.28 16.22
CA ASN A 200 21.46 -5.03 15.21
C ASN A 200 20.72 -4.96 13.85
N TYR A 201 21.48 -4.88 12.77
CA TYR A 201 21.02 -4.95 11.38
C TYR A 201 20.04 -6.11 11.12
N TYR A 202 20.30 -7.31 11.62
CA TYR A 202 19.42 -8.46 11.37
C TYR A 202 18.06 -8.32 12.08
N MET A 203 18.05 -7.77 13.29
CA MET A 203 16.79 -7.48 13.99
C MET A 203 16.02 -6.38 13.28
N PHE A 204 16.73 -5.35 12.83
CA PHE A 204 16.17 -4.25 12.06
C PHE A 204 15.47 -4.73 10.78
N ILE A 205 16.13 -5.54 9.96
CA ILE A 205 15.57 -5.97 8.68
C ILE A 205 14.35 -6.88 8.87
N VAL A 206 14.36 -7.73 9.90
CA VAL A 206 13.21 -8.59 10.24
C VAL A 206 12.02 -7.75 10.71
N LEU A 207 12.24 -6.78 11.61
CA LEU A 207 11.18 -5.90 12.07
C LEU A 207 10.61 -5.05 10.92
N ARG A 208 11.47 -4.54 10.04
CA ARG A 208 11.06 -3.82 8.82
C ARG A 208 10.25 -4.68 7.86
N PHE A 209 10.67 -5.92 7.66
CA PHE A 209 9.93 -6.88 6.84
C PHE A 209 8.52 -7.13 7.39
N LEU A 210 8.39 -7.37 8.70
CA LEU A 210 7.10 -7.57 9.36
C LEU A 210 6.25 -6.30 9.31
N LEU A 211 6.86 -5.14 9.52
CA LEU A 211 6.19 -3.84 9.39
C LEU A 211 5.62 -3.65 7.99
N ALA A 212 6.40 -3.96 6.94
CA ALA A 212 5.97 -3.89 5.55
C ALA A 212 4.78 -4.81 5.24
N MET A 213 4.82 -6.06 5.76
CA MET A 213 3.71 -7.01 5.62
C MET A 213 2.41 -6.43 6.19
N VAL A 214 2.50 -5.85 7.37
CA VAL A 214 1.36 -5.31 8.09
C VAL A 214 0.83 -4.03 7.43
N SER A 215 1.71 -3.11 7.02
CA SER A 215 1.35 -1.89 6.31
C SER A 215 0.65 -2.18 4.98
N SER A 216 1.16 -3.14 4.20
CA SER A 216 0.50 -3.55 2.96
C SER A 216 -0.85 -4.21 3.22
N GLY A 217 -0.93 -5.07 4.23
CA GLY A 217 -2.17 -5.71 4.63
C GLY A 217 -3.25 -4.69 4.98
N TYR A 218 -2.90 -3.63 5.72
CA TYR A 218 -3.80 -2.52 5.98
C TYR A 218 -4.27 -1.85 4.69
N LEU A 219 -3.34 -1.47 3.79
CA LEU A 219 -3.65 -0.75 2.56
C LEU A 219 -4.63 -1.51 1.64
N VAL A 220 -4.46 -2.83 1.53
CA VAL A 220 -5.37 -3.68 0.74
C VAL A 220 -6.75 -3.76 1.40
N VAL A 221 -6.81 -3.94 2.73
CA VAL A 221 -8.07 -4.09 3.46
C VAL A 221 -8.85 -2.78 3.51
N VAL A 222 -8.19 -1.64 3.73
CA VAL A 222 -8.86 -0.33 3.77
C VAL A 222 -9.43 0.05 2.41
N PHE A 223 -8.72 -0.27 1.31
CA PHE A 223 -9.22 -0.06 -0.04
C PHE A 223 -10.53 -0.82 -0.29
N VAL A 224 -10.58 -2.10 0.09
CA VAL A 224 -11.80 -2.91 -0.03
C VAL A 224 -12.89 -2.37 0.91
N TYR A 225 -12.55 -2.03 2.15
CA TYR A 225 -13.50 -1.50 3.13
C TYR A 225 -14.19 -0.23 2.61
N VAL A 226 -13.42 0.73 2.09
CA VAL A 226 -13.96 1.97 1.51
C VAL A 226 -14.87 1.67 0.32
N THR A 227 -14.42 0.84 -0.62
CA THR A 227 -15.21 0.53 -1.83
C THR A 227 -16.48 -0.29 -1.53
N GLU A 228 -16.51 -0.99 -0.40
CA GLU A 228 -17.68 -1.69 0.14
C GLU A 228 -18.64 -0.76 0.92
N PHE A 229 -18.24 0.46 1.26
CA PHE A 229 -19.12 1.49 1.85
C PHE A 229 -19.54 2.58 0.85
N THR A 230 -18.92 2.60 -0.34
CA THR A 230 -19.18 3.62 -1.37
C THR A 230 -19.84 3.04 -2.61
N GLY A 231 -20.84 3.77 -3.12
CA GLY A 231 -21.54 3.41 -4.35
C GLY A 231 -20.66 3.58 -5.59
N ILE A 232 -21.02 2.92 -6.70
CA ILE A 232 -20.23 2.92 -7.93
C ILE A 232 -19.98 4.33 -8.50
N LYS A 233 -20.93 5.26 -8.33
CA LYS A 233 -20.86 6.65 -8.84
C LYS A 233 -19.70 7.46 -8.24
N VAL A 234 -19.37 7.23 -6.97
CA VAL A 234 -18.29 7.96 -6.26
C VAL A 234 -17.04 7.11 -6.08
N ARG A 235 -17.09 5.83 -6.46
CA ARG A 235 -16.04 4.85 -6.16
C ARG A 235 -14.69 5.25 -6.75
N THR A 236 -14.69 5.78 -7.98
CA THR A 236 -13.49 6.28 -8.64
C THR A 236 -12.82 7.37 -7.80
N TRP A 237 -13.59 8.37 -7.38
CA TRP A 237 -13.12 9.48 -6.56
C TRP A 237 -12.63 9.02 -5.19
N THR A 238 -13.39 8.20 -4.49
CA THR A 238 -13.01 7.73 -3.14
C THR A 238 -11.76 6.87 -3.17
N SER A 239 -11.56 6.09 -4.23
CA SER A 239 -10.38 5.23 -4.40
C SER A 239 -9.12 6.05 -4.68
N MET A 240 -9.20 7.04 -5.58
CA MET A 240 -8.06 7.90 -5.89
C MET A 240 -7.64 8.76 -4.70
N HIS A 241 -8.58 9.26 -3.90
CA HIS A 241 -8.27 10.01 -2.69
C HIS A 241 -7.56 9.18 -1.61
N VAL A 242 -7.79 7.86 -1.52
CA VAL A 242 -7.00 6.97 -0.64
C VAL A 242 -5.53 7.01 -1.03
N HIS A 243 -5.23 7.01 -2.32
CA HIS A 243 -3.86 7.16 -2.83
C HIS A 243 -3.32 8.58 -2.63
N ALA A 244 -4.15 9.61 -2.75
CA ALA A 244 -3.74 10.97 -2.40
C ALA A 244 -3.31 11.09 -0.93
N ALA A 245 -3.98 10.39 -0.01
CA ALA A 245 -3.56 10.33 1.39
C ALA A 245 -2.21 9.60 1.57
N PHE A 246 -1.95 8.55 0.78
CA PHE A 246 -0.63 7.92 0.74
C PHE A 246 0.45 8.94 0.32
N ALA A 247 0.18 9.77 -0.69
CA ALA A 247 1.08 10.83 -1.14
C ALA A 247 1.37 11.88 -0.06
N VAL A 248 0.35 12.25 0.73
CA VAL A 248 0.55 13.11 1.92
C VAL A 248 1.53 12.45 2.89
N GLY A 249 1.49 11.13 3.05
CA GLY A 249 2.46 10.40 3.86
C GLY A 249 3.91 10.53 3.36
N ILE A 250 4.11 10.56 2.05
CA ILE A 250 5.44 10.81 1.43
C ILE A 250 5.92 12.23 1.75
N MET A 251 5.02 13.21 1.69
CA MET A 251 5.35 14.59 2.06
C MET A 251 5.72 14.71 3.55
N VAL A 252 5.03 13.97 4.43
CA VAL A 252 5.40 13.90 5.86
C VAL A 252 6.78 13.29 6.05
N VAL A 253 7.13 12.25 5.29
CA VAL A 253 8.48 11.65 5.30
C VAL A 253 9.54 12.68 4.91
N ALA A 254 9.34 13.40 3.81
CA ALA A 254 10.24 14.45 3.36
C ALA A 254 10.45 15.56 4.41
N LEU A 255 9.35 16.03 5.01
CA LEU A 255 9.40 17.06 6.05
C LEU A 255 10.10 16.55 7.32
N THR A 256 9.80 15.32 7.75
CA THR A 256 10.39 14.75 8.96
C THR A 256 11.88 14.47 8.76
N GLY A 257 12.30 14.01 7.57
CA GLY A 257 13.71 13.83 7.25
C GLY A 257 14.49 15.14 7.28
N TYR A 258 13.90 16.23 6.79
CA TYR A 258 14.52 17.55 6.85
C TYR A 258 14.70 18.07 8.29
N LEU A 259 13.69 17.85 9.14
CA LEU A 259 13.71 18.31 10.53
C LEU A 259 14.52 17.42 11.47
N VAL A 260 14.64 16.12 11.18
CA VAL A 260 15.19 15.11 12.09
C VAL A 260 16.22 14.27 11.36
N ARG A 261 17.49 14.51 11.70
CA ARG A 261 18.67 13.90 11.07
C ARG A 261 19.20 12.65 11.81
N VAL A 262 18.41 12.15 12.76
CA VAL A 262 18.73 10.98 13.59
C VAL A 262 17.70 9.88 13.33
N TRP A 263 18.14 8.75 12.77
CA TRP A 263 17.25 7.73 12.20
C TRP A 263 16.24 7.12 13.18
N TRP A 264 16.63 6.88 14.45
CA TRP A 264 15.74 6.25 15.44
C TRP A 264 14.67 7.22 15.95
N ILE A 265 15.00 8.50 16.16
CA ILE A 265 14.03 9.57 16.49
C ILE A 265 13.06 9.75 15.32
N TYR A 266 13.60 9.80 14.10
CA TYR A 266 12.83 9.88 12.87
C TYR A 266 11.82 8.73 12.78
N GLN A 267 12.24 7.48 13.02
CA GLN A 267 11.35 6.32 13.01
C GLN A 267 10.24 6.40 14.09
N ILE A 268 10.55 6.90 15.29
CA ILE A 268 9.56 7.09 16.37
C ILE A 268 8.51 8.13 15.96
N ILE A 269 8.94 9.27 15.41
CA ILE A 269 8.02 10.34 14.97
C ILE A 269 7.09 9.80 13.88
N LEU A 270 7.65 9.15 12.86
CA LEU A 270 6.88 8.54 11.78
C LEU A 270 5.88 7.49 12.28
N SER A 271 6.26 6.69 13.28
CA SER A 271 5.38 5.70 13.88
C SER A 271 4.29 6.35 14.75
N THR A 272 4.60 7.46 15.41
CA THR A 272 3.66 8.22 16.24
C THR A 272 2.56 8.87 15.40
N CYS A 273 2.86 9.28 14.16
CA CYS A 273 1.85 9.76 13.21
C CYS A 273 0.73 8.74 12.93
N THR A 274 0.96 7.45 13.22
CA THR A 274 -0.02 6.37 13.03
C THR A 274 -0.97 6.17 14.24
N SER A 275 -0.63 6.77 15.39
CA SER A 275 -1.38 6.62 16.64
C SER A 275 -2.83 7.15 16.63
N PRO A 276 -3.19 8.25 15.92
CA PRO A 276 -4.54 8.80 16.01
C PRO A 276 -5.61 7.81 15.55
N PHE A 277 -5.32 6.97 14.55
CA PHE A 277 -6.26 5.98 14.05
C PHE A 277 -6.60 4.90 15.10
N LEU A 278 -5.63 4.51 15.93
CA LEU A 278 -5.84 3.51 16.99
C LEU A 278 -6.87 3.95 18.02
N LEU A 279 -6.99 5.27 18.25
CA LEU A 279 -7.98 5.84 19.18
C LEU A 279 -9.42 5.71 18.67
N PHE A 280 -9.61 5.65 17.35
CA PHE A 280 -10.93 5.65 16.70
C PHE A 280 -11.32 4.32 16.05
N CYS A 281 -10.36 3.43 15.75
CA CYS A 281 -10.59 2.23 14.94
C CYS A 281 -11.58 1.22 15.56
N TRP A 282 -11.69 1.16 16.89
CA TRP A 282 -12.63 0.30 17.63
C TRP A 282 -14.12 0.61 17.36
N LYS A 283 -14.44 1.83 16.90
CA LYS A 283 -15.83 2.24 16.59
C LYS A 283 -16.29 1.87 15.18
N PHE A 284 -15.42 1.27 14.37
CA PHE A 284 -15.74 0.98 12.98
C PHE A 284 -16.72 -0.20 12.86
N PRO A 285 -17.83 -0.05 12.11
CA PRO A 285 -18.74 -1.14 11.83
C PRO A 285 -18.20 -2.04 10.72
N GLU A 286 -18.49 -3.34 10.78
CA GLU A 286 -18.17 -4.26 9.70
C GLU A 286 -18.99 -3.95 8.43
N THR A 287 -18.50 -4.33 7.26
CA THR A 287 -19.16 -3.95 6.01
C THR A 287 -20.50 -4.71 5.82
N PRO A 288 -21.54 -4.06 5.24
CA PRO A 288 -22.82 -4.72 5.01
C PRO A 288 -22.68 -5.95 4.11
N PHE A 289 -21.75 -5.91 3.15
CA PHE A 289 -21.47 -7.03 2.25
C PHE A 289 -20.87 -8.24 2.95
N TYR A 290 -19.96 -8.02 3.90
CA TYR A 290 -19.40 -9.09 4.71
C TYR A 290 -20.49 -9.76 5.55
N LEU A 291 -21.32 -8.97 6.24
CA LEU A 291 -22.38 -9.47 7.11
C LEU A 291 -23.40 -10.32 6.32
N ILE A 292 -23.84 -9.83 5.16
CA ILE A 292 -24.75 -10.57 4.26
C ILE A 292 -24.07 -11.85 3.72
N ALA A 293 -22.78 -11.79 3.38
CA ALA A 293 -22.04 -12.95 2.88
C ALA A 293 -21.90 -14.06 3.94
N LYS A 294 -21.71 -13.70 5.21
CA LYS A 294 -21.64 -14.61 6.36
C LYS A 294 -23.01 -15.08 6.86
N GLY A 295 -24.11 -14.51 6.37
CA GLY A 295 -25.48 -14.86 6.78
C GLY A 295 -25.92 -14.20 8.09
N ARG A 296 -25.21 -13.15 8.54
CA ARG A 296 -25.55 -12.35 9.72
C ARG A 296 -26.56 -11.27 9.34
N TYR A 297 -27.75 -11.68 8.89
CA TYR A 297 -28.74 -10.78 8.29
C TYR A 297 -29.29 -9.73 9.28
N LYS A 298 -29.56 -10.13 10.53
CA LYS A 298 -30.04 -9.21 11.57
C LYS A 298 -29.07 -8.06 11.82
N GLU A 299 -27.77 -8.37 11.90
CA GLU A 299 -26.75 -7.35 12.10
C GLU A 299 -26.60 -6.43 10.89
N ALA A 300 -26.68 -7.00 9.69
CA ALA A 300 -26.70 -6.22 8.46
C ALA A 300 -27.89 -5.25 8.43
N GLU A 301 -29.09 -5.70 8.81
CA GLU A 301 -30.30 -4.87 8.88
C GLU A 301 -30.13 -3.74 9.91
N THR A 302 -29.67 -4.05 11.14
CA THR A 302 -29.41 -3.01 12.15
C THR A 302 -28.36 -2.00 11.72
N LEU A 303 -27.35 -2.42 10.96
CA LEU A 303 -26.33 -1.53 10.42
C LEU A 303 -26.93 -0.62 9.34
N LEU A 304 -27.69 -1.17 8.40
CA LEU A 304 -28.33 -0.39 7.33
C LEU A 304 -29.34 0.61 7.90
N GLU A 305 -30.11 0.23 8.93
CA GLU A 305 -30.97 1.15 9.68
C GLU A 305 -30.17 2.28 10.32
N THR A 306 -29.04 1.96 10.96
CA THR A 306 -28.17 2.97 11.58
C THR A 306 -27.64 3.96 10.54
N ILE A 307 -27.22 3.46 9.37
CA ILE A 307 -26.77 4.29 8.24
C ILE A 307 -27.91 5.19 7.76
N ALA A 308 -29.12 4.64 7.57
CA ALA A 308 -30.29 5.40 7.13
C ALA A 308 -30.64 6.52 8.12
N ARG A 309 -30.70 6.21 9.43
CA ARG A 309 -30.98 7.19 10.49
C ARG A 309 -29.93 8.29 10.52
N PHE A 310 -28.65 7.95 10.45
CA PHE A 310 -27.56 8.94 10.47
C PHE A 310 -27.54 9.82 9.21
N ASN A 311 -27.99 9.28 8.08
CA ASN A 311 -28.13 10.02 6.83
C ASN A 311 -29.48 10.78 6.72
N GLY A 312 -30.39 10.62 7.68
CA GLY A 312 -31.72 11.24 7.68
C GLY A 312 -32.67 10.70 6.61
N LEU A 313 -32.57 9.40 6.30
CA LEU A 313 -33.36 8.72 5.26
C LEU A 313 -34.37 7.76 5.89
N ASP A 314 -35.55 7.66 5.27
CA ASP A 314 -36.57 6.67 5.63
C ASP A 314 -36.11 5.26 5.23
N TYR A 315 -35.89 4.40 6.22
CA TYR A 315 -35.45 3.02 5.97
C TYR A 315 -36.62 2.16 5.48
N ARG A 316 -36.65 1.86 4.18
CA ARG A 316 -37.68 0.99 3.55
C ARG A 316 -37.16 -0.36 3.07
N LEU A 317 -35.85 -0.55 3.03
CA LEU A 317 -35.20 -1.69 2.40
C LEU A 317 -35.02 -2.84 3.40
N LYS A 318 -35.74 -3.96 3.24
CA LYS A 318 -35.46 -5.17 4.03
C LYS A 318 -34.34 -5.98 3.39
N VAL A 319 -33.50 -6.60 4.20
CA VAL A 319 -32.39 -7.44 3.70
C VAL A 319 -32.93 -8.64 2.91
N GLU A 320 -34.15 -9.08 3.21
CA GLU A 320 -34.89 -10.09 2.45
C GLU A 320 -35.15 -9.69 0.99
N ASP A 321 -35.41 -8.41 0.71
CA ASP A 321 -35.70 -7.91 -0.64
C ASP A 321 -34.43 -7.91 -1.52
N LEU A 322 -33.25 -7.83 -0.88
CA LEU A 322 -31.95 -7.96 -1.54
C LEU A 322 -31.58 -9.42 -1.87
N LEU A 323 -32.28 -10.38 -1.25
CA LEU A 323 -32.07 -11.83 -1.44
C LEU A 323 -33.05 -12.45 -2.45
N GLU A 324 -34.11 -11.73 -2.84
CA GLU A 324 -35.02 -12.22 -3.87
C GLU A 324 -34.35 -12.19 -5.25
N PRO A 325 -34.25 -13.33 -5.95
CA PRO A 325 -33.81 -13.34 -7.33
C PRO A 325 -34.88 -12.66 -8.19
N GLU A 326 -34.44 -11.74 -9.04
CA GLU A 326 -35.21 -10.97 -10.03
C GLU A 326 -35.78 -11.85 -11.17
N ASN A 327 -36.27 -13.05 -10.86
CA ASN A 327 -36.98 -13.95 -11.79
C ASN A 327 -38.38 -14.28 -11.23
N GLY A 328 -39.08 -13.27 -10.74
CA GLY A 328 -40.49 -13.35 -10.34
C GLY A 328 -41.49 -13.28 -11.52
N LYS A 329 -41.04 -13.47 -12.76
CA LYS A 329 -41.91 -13.51 -13.96
C LYS A 329 -41.76 -14.76 -14.83
N ALA A 330 -40.99 -15.75 -14.40
CA ALA A 330 -40.78 -17.00 -15.16
C ALA A 330 -41.23 -18.26 -14.38
N LEU A 331 -42.29 -18.16 -13.57
CA LEU A 331 -42.87 -19.29 -12.83
C LEU A 331 -44.30 -19.59 -13.28
N LEU A 332 -44.53 -19.55 -14.59
CA LEU A 332 -45.68 -20.20 -15.22
C LEU A 332 -45.25 -20.84 -16.55
N ASP A 333 -44.21 -21.67 -16.51
CA ASP A 333 -44.17 -22.76 -17.48
C ASP A 333 -43.58 -24.01 -16.83
N GLY A 334 -44.30 -25.11 -16.96
CA GLY A 334 -44.02 -26.38 -16.30
C GLY A 334 -42.86 -27.10 -16.97
N GLY A 335 -41.94 -27.65 -16.17
CA GLY A 335 -40.90 -28.54 -16.70
C GLY A 335 -39.72 -28.76 -15.77
N GLU A 336 -39.72 -29.92 -15.12
CA GLU A 336 -38.56 -30.68 -14.59
C GLU A 336 -37.59 -30.03 -13.59
N GLU A 337 -37.63 -30.56 -12.36
CA GLU A 337 -36.62 -30.37 -11.31
C GLU A 337 -35.27 -30.95 -11.75
N ARG A 338 -34.35 -30.12 -12.26
CA ARG A 338 -32.94 -30.52 -12.39
C ARG A 338 -32.28 -30.59 -11.00
N PRO A 339 -31.51 -31.66 -10.69
CA PRO A 339 -30.82 -31.77 -9.41
C PRO A 339 -29.75 -30.67 -9.26
N PRO A 340 -29.49 -30.19 -8.04
CA PRO A 340 -28.55 -29.11 -7.80
C PRO A 340 -27.12 -29.55 -8.13
N GLN A 341 -26.53 -28.96 -9.16
CA GLN A 341 -25.11 -29.13 -9.49
C GLN A 341 -24.23 -28.71 -8.29
N PRO A 342 -23.18 -29.48 -7.95
CA PRO A 342 -22.24 -29.09 -6.91
C PRO A 342 -21.50 -27.81 -7.35
N GLU A 343 -21.64 -26.73 -6.58
CA GLU A 343 -20.93 -25.47 -6.82
C GLU A 343 -19.42 -25.72 -6.83
N LYS A 344 -18.79 -25.60 -8.00
CA LYS A 344 -17.33 -25.63 -8.15
C LYS A 344 -16.72 -24.59 -7.23
N LYS A 345 -15.82 -25.02 -6.33
CA LYS A 345 -14.88 -24.12 -5.66
C LYS A 345 -14.01 -23.51 -6.76
N LEU A 346 -14.24 -22.24 -7.09
CA LEU A 346 -13.44 -21.56 -8.10
C LEU A 346 -12.01 -21.45 -7.58
N SER A 347 -11.09 -22.18 -8.19
CA SER A 347 -9.67 -22.13 -7.86
C SER A 347 -9.02 -20.97 -8.61
N ILE A 348 -7.89 -20.44 -8.12
CA ILE A 348 -7.07 -19.45 -8.85
C ILE A 348 -6.69 -20.00 -10.24
N LEU A 349 -6.61 -21.32 -10.39
CA LEU A 349 -6.35 -21.99 -11.66
C LEU A 349 -7.49 -21.85 -12.68
N ASP A 350 -8.73 -21.57 -12.25
CA ASP A 350 -9.85 -21.32 -13.15
C ASP A 350 -9.72 -19.96 -13.88
N LEU A 351 -8.88 -19.03 -13.39
CA LEU A 351 -8.55 -17.79 -14.14
C LEU A 351 -7.81 -18.09 -15.45
N PHE A 352 -7.02 -19.17 -15.46
CA PHE A 352 -6.26 -19.62 -16.63
C PHE A 352 -7.04 -20.62 -17.50
N GLY A 353 -8.26 -20.99 -17.12
CA GLY A 353 -9.08 -21.96 -17.84
C GLY A 353 -9.57 -21.49 -19.21
N SER A 354 -9.53 -20.19 -19.51
CA SER A 354 -9.82 -19.67 -20.85
C SER A 354 -8.74 -18.71 -21.32
N TRP A 355 -8.26 -18.90 -22.56
CA TRP A 355 -7.18 -18.10 -23.17
C TRP A 355 -7.45 -16.59 -23.11
N ARG A 356 -8.72 -16.19 -23.25
CA ARG A 356 -9.14 -14.78 -23.17
C ARG A 356 -9.03 -14.20 -21.76
N MET A 357 -9.31 -14.98 -20.71
CA MET A 357 -9.15 -14.55 -19.31
C MET A 357 -7.69 -14.60 -18.87
N ALA A 358 -6.93 -15.60 -19.33
CA ALA A 358 -5.49 -15.68 -19.12
C ALA A 358 -4.78 -14.45 -19.71
N GLY A 359 -5.06 -14.09 -20.97
CA GLY A 359 -4.47 -12.90 -21.59
C GLY A 359 -4.80 -11.59 -20.85
N ARG A 360 -6.04 -11.44 -20.36
CA ARG A 360 -6.44 -10.28 -19.52
C ARG A 360 -5.71 -10.26 -18.18
N THR A 361 -5.59 -11.40 -17.52
CA THR A 361 -4.89 -11.56 -16.24
C THR A 361 -3.41 -11.22 -16.38
N CYS A 362 -2.73 -11.79 -17.39
CA CYS A 362 -1.33 -11.49 -17.69
C CYS A 362 -1.11 -10.00 -18.01
N THR A 363 -2.03 -9.38 -18.77
CA THR A 363 -1.95 -7.94 -19.06
C THR A 363 -2.04 -7.11 -17.77
N VAL A 364 -2.99 -7.44 -16.89
CA VAL A 364 -3.15 -6.75 -15.60
C VAL A 364 -1.92 -6.93 -14.72
N TRP A 365 -1.36 -8.15 -14.64
CA TRP A 365 -0.14 -8.40 -13.89
C TRP A 365 1.07 -7.64 -14.44
N ALA A 366 1.21 -7.56 -15.76
CA ALA A 366 2.25 -6.76 -16.39
C ALA A 366 2.10 -5.26 -16.06
N ILE A 367 0.89 -4.73 -16.11
CA ILE A 367 0.65 -3.32 -15.74
C ILE A 367 0.90 -3.09 -14.24
N TRP A 368 0.53 -4.03 -13.37
CA TRP A 368 0.86 -3.95 -11.95
C TRP A 368 2.36 -3.92 -11.70
N PHE A 369 3.09 -4.79 -12.39
CA PHE A 369 4.54 -4.86 -12.28
C PHE A 369 5.20 -3.57 -12.77
N ILE A 370 4.87 -3.11 -13.98
CA ILE A 370 5.42 -1.87 -14.56
C ILE A 370 5.02 -0.65 -13.74
N GLY A 371 3.76 -0.58 -13.29
CA GLY A 371 3.24 0.50 -12.45
C GLY A 371 3.96 0.58 -11.11
N SER A 372 4.14 -0.56 -10.44
CA SER A 372 4.87 -0.63 -9.17
C SER A 372 6.34 -0.27 -9.34
N LEU A 373 7.00 -0.86 -10.35
CA LEU A 373 8.40 -0.58 -10.65
C LEU A 373 8.60 0.91 -10.96
N GLY A 374 7.80 1.47 -11.86
CA GLY A 374 7.86 2.89 -12.21
C GLY A 374 7.61 3.80 -11.01
N TYR A 375 6.61 3.47 -10.18
CA TYR A 375 6.28 4.27 -9.00
C TYR A 375 7.48 4.40 -8.05
N TYR A 376 8.13 3.28 -7.72
CA TYR A 376 9.30 3.30 -6.83
C TYR A 376 10.56 3.82 -7.51
N VAL A 377 10.75 3.59 -8.81
CA VAL A 377 11.88 4.14 -9.55
C VAL A 377 11.83 5.66 -9.56
N PHE A 378 10.68 6.29 -9.83
CA PHE A 378 10.56 7.74 -9.76
C PHE A 378 10.64 8.27 -8.32
N SER A 379 10.04 7.59 -7.35
CA SER A 379 10.07 8.00 -5.94
C SER A 379 11.45 7.89 -5.27
N LEU A 380 12.17 6.79 -5.50
CA LEU A 380 13.52 6.59 -4.96
C LEU A 380 14.57 7.26 -5.85
N GLY A 381 14.28 7.42 -7.14
CA GLY A 381 15.11 8.16 -8.07
C GLY A 381 15.12 9.65 -7.75
N SER A 382 13.99 10.24 -7.33
CA SER A 382 13.89 11.69 -7.10
C SER A 382 14.89 12.23 -6.06
N VAL A 383 15.25 11.43 -5.05
CA VAL A 383 16.25 11.84 -4.06
C VAL A 383 17.68 11.84 -4.60
N ASN A 384 17.94 11.13 -5.71
CA ASN A 384 19.26 11.00 -6.33
C ASN A 384 19.48 11.98 -7.50
N LEU A 385 18.51 12.82 -7.85
CA LEU A 385 18.54 13.68 -9.05
C LEU A 385 19.33 15.00 -8.89
N GLY A 386 20.19 15.11 -7.87
CA GLY A 386 20.89 16.36 -7.53
C GLY A 386 20.00 17.35 -6.78
N GLY A 387 20.58 18.46 -6.35
CA GLY A 387 19.92 19.45 -5.50
C GLY A 387 19.54 18.93 -4.10
N ASN A 388 18.48 19.49 -3.52
CA ASN A 388 18.02 19.12 -2.18
C ASN A 388 17.07 17.91 -2.23
N GLN A 389 17.55 16.77 -1.74
CA GLN A 389 16.80 15.51 -1.69
C GLN A 389 15.45 15.59 -0.96
N TYR A 390 15.35 16.39 0.11
CA TYR A 390 14.13 16.54 0.90
C TYR A 390 13.06 17.28 0.09
N ILE A 391 13.45 18.35 -0.60
CA ILE A 391 12.55 19.10 -1.50
C ILE A 391 12.11 18.21 -2.66
N ASN A 392 13.03 17.46 -3.26
CA ASN A 392 12.70 16.57 -4.38
C ASN A 392 11.68 15.50 -3.97
N LEU A 393 11.83 14.88 -2.79
CA LEU A 393 10.86 13.90 -2.31
C LEU A 393 9.51 14.54 -1.95
N PHE A 394 9.53 15.74 -1.36
CA PHE A 394 8.31 16.50 -1.08
C PHE A 394 7.54 16.82 -2.37
N LEU A 395 8.24 17.28 -3.41
CA LEU A 395 7.66 17.53 -4.73
C LEU A 395 7.13 16.24 -5.36
N ALA A 396 7.85 15.13 -5.23
CA ALA A 396 7.41 13.83 -5.74
C ALA A 396 6.06 13.40 -5.14
N GLY A 397 5.83 13.66 -3.84
CA GLY A 397 4.53 13.45 -3.20
C GLY A 397 3.49 14.50 -3.58
N ALA A 398 3.86 15.78 -3.60
CA ALA A 398 2.95 16.88 -3.92
C ALA A 398 2.35 16.78 -5.33
N VAL A 399 3.12 16.30 -6.30
CA VAL A 399 2.70 16.11 -7.70
C VAL A 399 1.68 14.97 -7.87
N GLU A 400 1.61 14.02 -6.93
CA GLU A 400 0.59 12.97 -6.98
C GLU A 400 -0.82 13.51 -6.71
N ILE A 401 -0.95 14.53 -5.86
CA ILE A 401 -2.26 15.11 -5.51
C ILE A 401 -3.00 15.66 -6.74
N PRO A 402 -2.44 16.58 -7.56
CA PRO A 402 -3.09 17.04 -8.78
C PRO A 402 -3.17 15.92 -9.82
N SER A 403 -2.23 14.98 -9.83
CA SER A 403 -2.28 13.80 -10.70
C SER A 403 -3.55 12.98 -10.46
N TYR A 404 -3.90 12.69 -9.20
CA TYR A 404 -5.11 11.95 -8.87
C TYR A 404 -6.39 12.71 -9.24
N LEU A 405 -6.43 14.03 -9.08
CA LEU A 405 -7.55 14.85 -9.52
C LEU A 405 -7.74 14.78 -11.04
N VAL A 406 -6.67 14.99 -11.80
CA VAL A 406 -6.70 14.88 -13.28
C VAL A 406 -7.08 13.47 -13.70
N GLY A 407 -6.55 12.45 -13.02
CA GLY A 407 -6.89 11.05 -13.22
C GLY A 407 -8.38 10.78 -13.03
N CYS A 408 -9.00 11.30 -11.97
CA CYS A 408 -10.45 11.21 -11.73
C CYS A 408 -11.25 11.79 -12.90
N PHE A 409 -10.98 13.03 -13.29
CA PHE A 409 -11.69 13.67 -14.40
C PHE A 409 -11.50 12.95 -15.74
N ALA A 410 -10.27 12.51 -16.03
CA ALA A 410 -9.96 11.79 -17.25
C ALA A 410 -10.67 10.43 -17.33
N MET A 411 -10.77 9.71 -16.20
CA MET A 411 -11.47 8.43 -16.13
C MET A 411 -12.98 8.58 -16.36
N ASP A 412 -13.60 9.60 -15.77
CA ASP A 412 -15.03 9.83 -15.90
C ASP A 412 -15.43 10.24 -17.33
N ARG A 413 -14.53 10.91 -18.07
CA ARG A 413 -14.81 11.43 -19.42
C ARG A 413 -14.37 10.53 -20.58
N ILE A 414 -13.18 9.92 -20.49
CA ILE A 414 -12.53 9.20 -21.61
C ILE A 414 -12.52 7.67 -21.35
N GLY A 415 -12.79 7.26 -20.10
CA GLY A 415 -12.84 5.87 -19.67
C GLY A 415 -11.47 5.30 -19.27
N ARG A 416 -11.49 4.28 -18.41
CA ARG A 416 -10.29 3.78 -17.68
C ARG A 416 -9.12 3.37 -18.58
N LYS A 417 -9.36 2.57 -19.63
CA LYS A 417 -8.28 2.08 -20.52
C LYS A 417 -7.59 3.22 -21.27
N ARG A 418 -8.37 4.20 -21.73
CA ARG A 418 -7.87 5.35 -22.50
C ARG A 418 -7.17 6.38 -21.62
N THR A 419 -7.38 6.36 -20.30
CA THR A 419 -6.59 7.12 -19.33
C THR A 419 -5.27 6.41 -18.98
N CYS A 420 -5.31 5.10 -18.75
CA CYS A 420 -4.15 4.35 -18.26
C CYS A 420 -3.01 4.24 -19.29
N ALA A 421 -3.33 3.93 -20.55
CA ALA A 421 -2.30 3.68 -21.56
C ALA A 421 -1.45 4.93 -21.89
N PRO A 422 -2.04 6.12 -22.13
CA PRO A 422 -1.25 7.34 -22.33
C PRO A 422 -0.42 7.72 -21.11
N ALA A 423 -0.93 7.50 -19.90
CA ALA A 423 -0.20 7.79 -18.66
C ALA A 423 1.07 6.92 -18.53
N LEU A 424 0.97 5.61 -18.83
CA LEU A 424 2.13 4.72 -18.83
C LEU A 424 3.13 5.07 -19.95
N LEU A 425 2.64 5.43 -21.14
CA LEU A 425 3.51 5.87 -22.24
C LEU A 425 4.25 7.16 -21.89
N LEU A 426 3.56 8.15 -21.30
CA LEU A 426 4.17 9.39 -20.86
C LEU A 426 5.24 9.16 -19.79
N ALA A 427 4.98 8.26 -18.82
CA ALA A 427 5.97 7.87 -17.83
C ALA A 427 7.20 7.20 -18.48
N GLY A 428 7.00 6.32 -19.46
CA GLY A 428 8.08 5.67 -20.20
C GLY A 428 8.92 6.67 -21.01
N VAL A 429 8.28 7.61 -21.70
CA VAL A 429 8.98 8.68 -22.44
C VAL A 429 9.78 9.55 -21.48
N ALA A 430 9.21 9.93 -20.33
CA ALA A 430 9.92 10.69 -19.30
C ALA A 430 11.18 9.94 -18.81
N CYS A 431 11.10 8.63 -18.54
CA CYS A 431 12.28 7.81 -18.21
C CYS A 431 13.37 7.87 -19.30
N MET A 432 12.99 7.72 -20.57
CA MET A 432 13.95 7.75 -21.69
C MET A 432 14.61 9.12 -21.84
N LEU A 433 13.84 10.20 -21.64
CA LEU A 433 14.36 11.56 -21.69
C LEU A 433 15.34 11.84 -20.54
N ILE A 434 15.08 11.33 -19.32
CA ILE A 434 16.00 11.49 -18.17
C ILE A 434 17.38 10.91 -18.50
N ILE A 435 17.46 9.79 -19.22
CA ILE A 435 18.75 9.18 -19.61
C ILE A 435 19.54 10.09 -20.57
N ALA A 436 18.86 10.89 -21.40
CA ALA A 436 19.49 11.77 -22.37
C ALA A 436 19.94 13.12 -21.77
N VAL A 437 19.53 13.45 -20.53
CA VAL A 437 19.89 14.72 -19.89
C VAL A 437 21.31 14.66 -19.31
N PRO A 438 22.19 15.62 -19.67
CA PRO A 438 23.50 15.74 -19.05
C PRO A 438 23.41 16.02 -17.54
N ALA A 439 24.38 15.52 -16.77
CA ALA A 439 24.41 15.68 -15.31
C ALA A 439 24.43 17.15 -14.83
N ASP A 440 24.77 18.08 -15.73
CA ASP A 440 24.94 19.50 -15.42
C ASP A 440 23.61 20.26 -15.32
N ILE A 441 22.49 19.67 -15.77
CA ILE A 441 21.16 20.32 -15.81
C ILE A 441 20.18 19.62 -14.86
N GLU A 442 20.46 19.67 -13.56
CA GLU A 442 19.68 19.00 -12.50
C GLU A 442 18.19 19.39 -12.53
N ILE A 443 17.87 20.67 -12.76
CA ILE A 443 16.48 21.17 -12.80
C ILE A 443 15.65 20.46 -13.89
N LEU A 444 16.25 20.19 -15.04
CA LEU A 444 15.56 19.50 -16.14
C LEU A 444 15.30 18.03 -15.79
N ALA A 445 16.28 17.36 -15.18
CA ALA A 445 16.14 15.99 -14.72
C ALA A 445 15.05 15.86 -13.63
N ILE A 446 15.03 16.77 -12.66
CA ILE A 446 13.98 16.86 -11.62
C ILE A 446 12.62 17.08 -12.28
N THR A 447 12.49 18.03 -13.21
CA THR A 447 11.22 18.34 -13.88
C THR A 447 10.69 17.13 -14.66
N LEU A 448 11.55 16.45 -15.42
CA LEU A 448 11.16 15.23 -16.15
C LEU A 448 10.77 14.10 -15.20
N CYS A 449 11.47 13.94 -14.08
CA CYS A 449 11.10 12.99 -13.03
C CYS A 449 9.72 13.32 -12.45
N MET A 450 9.41 14.60 -12.19
CA MET A 450 8.09 15.01 -11.72
C MET A 450 6.99 14.75 -12.76
N VAL A 451 7.26 14.95 -14.05
CA VAL A 451 6.31 14.59 -15.13
C VAL A 451 6.09 13.08 -15.18
N GLY A 452 7.15 12.29 -15.08
CA GLY A 452 7.06 10.82 -15.02
C GLY A 452 6.29 10.34 -13.78
N LYS A 453 6.56 10.97 -12.63
CA LYS A 453 5.88 10.70 -11.36
C LYS A 453 4.39 11.07 -11.41
N PHE A 454 4.05 12.20 -12.01
CA PHE A 454 2.68 12.61 -12.28
C PHE A 454 1.95 11.56 -13.10
N ALA A 455 2.54 11.10 -14.20
CA ALA A 455 1.92 10.15 -15.11
C ALA A 455 1.77 8.75 -14.48
N ILE A 456 2.81 8.26 -13.79
CA ILE A 456 2.76 6.94 -13.14
C ILE A 456 1.75 6.90 -12.00
N ALA A 457 1.56 8.02 -11.26
CA ALA A 457 0.57 8.10 -10.19
C ALA A 457 -0.86 7.89 -10.72
N ILE A 458 -1.22 8.46 -11.87
CA ILE A 458 -2.52 8.22 -12.53
C ILE A 458 -2.70 6.73 -12.81
N ALA A 459 -1.71 6.11 -13.47
CA ALA A 459 -1.78 4.71 -13.86
C ALA A 459 -1.85 3.78 -12.64
N PHE A 460 -1.06 4.07 -11.60
CA PHE A 460 -1.00 3.26 -10.39
C PHE A 460 -2.27 3.34 -9.56
N GLY A 461 -2.87 4.52 -9.38
CA GLY A 461 -4.17 4.63 -8.70
C GLY A 461 -5.29 3.92 -9.49
N LEU A 462 -5.24 3.99 -10.81
CA LEU A 462 -6.26 3.40 -11.69
C LEU A 462 -6.25 1.88 -11.64
N ILE A 463 -5.07 1.25 -11.54
CA ILE A 463 -4.98 -0.22 -11.58
C ILE A 463 -5.61 -0.91 -10.37
N TYR A 464 -5.60 -0.28 -9.19
CA TYR A 464 -6.31 -0.77 -8.01
C TYR A 464 -7.83 -0.88 -8.26
N LEU A 465 -8.42 0.18 -8.83
CA LEU A 465 -9.84 0.22 -9.18
C LEU A 465 -10.14 -0.76 -10.32
N TYR A 466 -9.33 -0.73 -11.39
CA TYR A 466 -9.54 -1.55 -12.57
C TYR A 466 -9.49 -3.05 -12.25
N SER A 467 -8.62 -3.46 -11.34
CA SER A 467 -8.55 -4.84 -10.84
C SER A 467 -9.86 -5.25 -10.15
N CYS A 468 -10.46 -4.36 -9.34
CA CYS A 468 -11.71 -4.65 -8.65
C CYS A 468 -12.93 -4.69 -9.59
N GLU A 469 -12.89 -3.95 -10.70
CA GLU A 469 -13.97 -3.97 -11.71
C GLU A 469 -13.84 -5.14 -12.71
N LEU A 470 -12.61 -5.52 -13.07
CA LEU A 470 -12.35 -6.54 -14.09
C LEU A 470 -12.61 -7.95 -13.57
N TYR A 471 -12.23 -8.25 -12.33
CA TYR A 471 -12.49 -9.56 -11.73
C TYR A 471 -13.92 -9.56 -11.15
N PRO A 472 -14.88 -10.29 -11.75
CA PRO A 472 -16.23 -10.34 -11.21
C PRO A 472 -16.19 -10.88 -9.78
N THR A 473 -17.03 -10.32 -8.90
CA THR A 473 -17.20 -10.72 -7.49
C THR A 473 -17.48 -12.22 -7.27
N ILE A 474 -17.66 -12.99 -8.34
CA ILE A 474 -17.85 -14.44 -8.37
C ILE A 474 -16.53 -15.18 -8.08
N VAL A 475 -15.36 -14.60 -8.42
CA VAL A 475 -14.05 -15.18 -8.07
C VAL A 475 -13.65 -14.83 -6.63
N ARG A 476 -14.02 -13.63 -6.15
CA ARG A 476 -13.72 -13.16 -4.77
C ARG A 476 -14.63 -13.78 -3.70
N LYS A 477 -15.69 -14.48 -4.13
CA LYS A 477 -16.62 -15.18 -3.24
C LYS A 477 -16.30 -16.67 -3.26
N ASN A 478 -15.42 -17.10 -2.34
CA ASN A 478 -15.58 -18.40 -1.71
C ASN A 478 -16.92 -18.38 -0.95
N LYS A 479 -18.05 -18.56 -1.65
CA LYS A 479 -19.40 -18.70 -1.08
C LYS A 479 -19.84 -20.17 -1.11
N PRO A 480 -19.33 -21.06 -0.26
CA PRO A 480 -19.83 -22.43 -0.18
C PRO A 480 -21.15 -22.57 0.63
N ARG A 481 -21.81 -21.49 1.07
CA ARG A 481 -22.89 -21.61 2.07
C ARG A 481 -24.17 -20.79 1.88
N THR A 482 -24.16 -19.70 1.11
CA THR A 482 -25.33 -18.79 1.11
C THR A 482 -26.53 -19.35 0.34
N ARG A 483 -26.33 -20.16 -0.72
CA ARG A 483 -27.46 -20.77 -1.44
C ARG A 483 -28.12 -21.92 -0.67
N LYS A 484 -27.38 -22.73 0.10
CA LYS A 484 -27.97 -23.77 0.97
C LYS A 484 -28.83 -23.17 2.09
N ALA A 485 -28.46 -22.01 2.63
CA ALA A 485 -29.26 -21.28 3.62
C ALA A 485 -30.54 -20.68 3.01
N ILE A 486 -30.43 -20.03 1.85
CA ILE A 486 -31.60 -19.47 1.13
C ILE A 486 -32.54 -20.59 0.66
N LEU A 487 -32.01 -21.73 0.22
CA LEU A 487 -32.81 -22.90 -0.15
C LEU A 487 -33.49 -23.53 1.08
N LYS A 488 -32.81 -23.64 2.24
CA LYS A 488 -33.43 -24.08 3.50
C LYS A 488 -34.52 -23.11 3.96
N ILE A 489 -34.33 -21.80 3.82
CA ILE A 489 -35.33 -20.79 4.17
C ILE A 489 -36.53 -20.87 3.23
N LYS A 490 -36.32 -20.99 1.91
CA LYS A 490 -37.39 -21.21 0.91
C LYS A 490 -38.13 -22.53 1.14
N LEU A 491 -37.43 -23.62 1.43
CA LEU A 491 -38.03 -24.91 1.76
C LEU A 491 -38.79 -24.88 3.10
N SER A 492 -38.30 -24.12 4.09
CA SER A 492 -39.01 -23.94 5.37
C SER A 492 -40.26 -23.07 5.23
N LYS A 493 -40.21 -21.99 4.43
CA LYS A 493 -41.37 -21.14 4.10
C LYS A 493 -42.38 -21.90 3.23
N GLN A 494 -41.94 -22.66 2.22
CA GLN A 494 -42.85 -23.52 1.44
C GLN A 494 -43.45 -24.66 2.27
N ARG A 495 -42.70 -25.27 3.20
CA ARG A 495 -43.27 -26.26 4.14
C ARG A 495 -44.27 -25.63 5.10
N LYS A 496 -44.01 -24.42 5.63
CA LYS A 496 -44.98 -23.67 6.45
C LYS A 496 -46.24 -23.31 5.65
N HIS A 497 -46.09 -22.83 4.42
CA HIS A 497 -47.22 -22.46 3.55
C HIS A 497 -48.04 -23.67 3.08
N ARG A 498 -47.39 -24.81 2.79
CA ARG A 498 -48.07 -26.10 2.51
C ARG A 498 -48.75 -26.67 3.76
N SER A 499 -48.19 -26.48 4.96
CA SER A 499 -48.84 -26.90 6.21
C SER A 499 -50.08 -26.05 6.51
N LEU A 500 -50.00 -24.73 6.37
CA LEU A 500 -51.13 -23.79 6.56
C LEU A 500 -52.25 -24.02 5.53
N CYS A 501 -51.93 -24.32 4.26
CA CYS A 501 -52.93 -24.70 3.26
C CYS A 501 -53.58 -26.07 3.53
N LYS A 502 -52.85 -27.03 4.12
CA LYS A 502 -53.43 -28.33 4.52
C LYS A 502 -54.35 -28.19 5.73
N THR A 503 -53.98 -27.37 6.71
CA THR A 503 -54.82 -27.09 7.89
C THR A 503 -56.05 -26.25 7.53
N GLY A 504 -55.93 -25.31 6.59
CA GLY A 504 -57.07 -24.53 6.05
C GLY A 504 -58.06 -25.37 5.24
N ARG A 505 -57.58 -26.37 4.46
CA ARG A 505 -58.49 -27.32 3.77
C ARG A 505 -59.14 -28.33 4.72
N ALA A 506 -58.49 -28.71 5.81
CA ALA A 506 -59.09 -29.60 6.82
C ALA A 506 -60.24 -28.92 7.58
N LEU A 507 -60.17 -27.61 7.82
CA LEU A 507 -61.25 -26.83 8.43
C LEU A 507 -62.43 -26.57 7.49
N HIS A 508 -62.22 -26.54 6.17
CA HIS A 508 -63.30 -26.36 5.19
C HIS A 508 -64.05 -27.66 4.81
N PHE A 509 -63.45 -28.83 5.04
CA PHE A 509 -64.09 -30.13 4.81
C PHE A 509 -64.76 -30.75 6.06
N GLY A 510 -64.63 -30.11 7.23
CA GLY A 510 -65.20 -30.57 8.49
C GLY A 510 -66.65 -30.14 8.77
N ASN A 511 -67.30 -29.39 7.86
CA ASN A 511 -68.61 -28.78 8.12
C ASN A 511 -69.71 -29.11 7.10
N GLN A 512 -69.60 -30.23 6.36
CA GLN A 512 -70.65 -30.67 5.42
C GLN A 512 -71.11 -32.13 5.60
N THR A 513 -70.87 -32.77 6.74
CA THR A 513 -71.35 -34.15 7.02
C THR A 513 -71.99 -34.29 8.39
N LYS A 514 -72.92 -33.39 8.73
CA LYS A 514 -73.94 -33.60 9.75
C LYS A 514 -75.23 -32.93 9.31
N ASP A 515 -76.01 -33.63 8.49
CA ASP A 515 -77.47 -33.58 8.51
C ASP A 515 -78.02 -34.63 7.54
N SER A 516 -78.30 -35.81 8.08
CA SER A 516 -79.28 -36.77 7.54
C SER A 516 -79.32 -38.01 8.43
N LYS A 517 -80.22 -38.01 9.41
CA LYS A 517 -80.96 -39.20 9.89
C LYS A 517 -81.98 -38.85 10.98
N VAL A 518 -83.21 -38.54 10.54
CA VAL A 518 -84.47 -38.79 11.26
C VAL A 518 -85.44 -39.24 10.17
N SER A 519 -85.59 -40.56 10.00
CA SER A 519 -86.71 -41.40 10.45
C SER A 519 -87.77 -41.54 9.37
N GLY A 520 -88.14 -42.79 9.09
CA GLY A 520 -89.19 -43.16 8.14
C GLY A 520 -90.29 -43.97 8.79
N ARG A 521 -91.33 -44.17 7.97
CA ARG A 521 -92.51 -45.06 8.07
C ARG A 521 -93.69 -44.56 8.92
N GLY A 522 -94.85 -44.60 8.28
CA GLY A 522 -96.18 -44.40 8.86
C GLY A 522 -97.00 -43.49 7.98
#